data_AF-A0A2K8U4D6-F1
#
_entry.id   AF-A0A2K8U4D6-F1
#
_cell.length_a   1.000
_cell.length_b   1.000
_cell.length_c   1.000
_cell.angle_alpha   90.00
_cell.angle_beta   90.00
_cell.angle_gamma   90.00
#
_symmetry.space_group_name_H-M   'P 1'
#
loop_
_entity.id
_entity.type
_entity.pdbx_description
1 polymer ?
#
loop_
_entity_poly.entity_id
_entity_poly.type
_entity_poly.pdbx_seq_one_letter_code
_entity_poly.pdbx_strand_id
1 'polypeptide(L)'
;MLERTLASAPWPCDLGGAPGVRLRVAPQSVTRPPQIANPGGLRRAVAALETHEVVDLAEAMDELIKAAVGHTLRLSMTVDLDREGGVSEEALAGVNAVLGKVKAGWVLR
;
A
#
# COMPACT_ATOMS: atom_id res chain seq x y z
N MET A 1 -12.61 5.62 14.12
CA MET A 1 -13.28 6.41 15.17
C MET A 1 -14.75 6.53 14.77
N LEU A 2 -15.69 6.15 15.64
CA LEU A 2 -17.13 6.28 15.37
C LEU A 2 -17.59 7.62 15.95
N GLU A 3 -18.22 8.45 15.12
CA GLU A 3 -18.73 9.76 15.54
C GLU A 3 -20.27 9.76 15.52
N ARG A 4 -20.86 10.42 16.52
CA ARG A 4 -22.31 10.59 16.61
C ARG A 4 -22.73 11.69 15.63
N THR A 5 -23.76 11.40 14.83
CA THR A 5 -24.37 12.42 13.98
C THR A 5 -25.20 13.40 14.81
N LEU A 6 -25.33 14.66 14.36
CA LEU A 6 -26.10 15.71 15.05
C LEU A 6 -27.58 15.35 15.29
N ALA A 7 -28.14 14.43 14.49
CA ALA A 7 -29.50 13.95 14.62
C ALA A 7 -29.62 12.64 15.46
N SER A 8 -28.54 12.21 16.11
CA SER A 8 -28.52 10.98 16.89
C SER A 8 -29.13 11.20 18.28
N ALA A 9 -30.05 10.32 18.67
CA ALA A 9 -30.61 10.30 20.02
C ALA A 9 -29.50 10.12 21.10
N PRO A 10 -29.77 10.47 22.37
CA PRO A 10 -28.81 10.31 23.47
C PRO A 10 -28.30 8.87 23.57
N TRP A 11 -26.98 8.70 23.77
CA TRP A 11 -26.37 7.44 24.16
C TRP A 11 -25.61 7.67 25.48
N PRO A 12 -25.66 6.75 26.46
CA PRO A 12 -26.38 5.48 26.44
C PRO A 12 -27.92 5.63 26.50
N CYS A 13 -28.65 4.70 25.86
CA CYS A 13 -30.12 4.60 25.89
C CYS A 13 -30.56 3.15 26.12
N ASP A 14 -31.85 2.97 26.43
CA ASP A 14 -32.49 1.67 26.54
C ASP A 14 -32.77 1.05 25.15
N LEU A 15 -33.28 -0.19 25.13
CA LEU A 15 -33.62 -0.92 23.90
C LEU A 15 -34.68 -0.19 23.06
N GLY A 16 -35.57 0.57 23.68
CA GLY A 16 -36.58 1.39 22.98
C GLY A 16 -35.98 2.59 22.24
N GLY A 17 -34.91 3.19 22.77
CA GLY A 17 -34.19 4.31 22.17
C GLY A 17 -33.17 3.92 21.09
N ALA A 18 -32.78 2.64 21.01
CA ALA A 18 -31.79 2.12 20.07
C ALA A 18 -32.01 2.51 18.59
N PRO A 19 -33.23 2.44 18.00
CA PRO A 19 -33.43 2.81 16.60
C PRO A 19 -33.19 4.30 16.30
N GLY A 20 -33.13 5.16 17.33
CA GLY A 20 -32.80 6.59 17.19
C GLY A 20 -31.30 6.90 17.17
N VAL A 21 -30.44 5.91 17.48
CA VAL A 21 -28.99 6.09 17.54
C VAL A 21 -28.39 5.95 16.15
N ARG A 22 -27.94 7.08 15.58
CA ARG A 22 -27.31 7.14 14.25
C ARG A 22 -25.81 7.33 14.38
N LEU A 23 -25.06 6.27 14.12
CA LEU A 23 -23.60 6.28 14.10
C LEU A 23 -23.12 6.51 12.66
N ARG A 24 -22.15 7.41 12.49
CA ARG A 24 -21.42 7.54 11.24
C ARG A 24 -20.04 6.94 11.44
N VAL A 25 -19.68 5.98 10.60
CA VAL A 25 -18.28 5.62 10.41
C VAL A 25 -17.68 6.76 9.61
N ALA A 26 -16.76 7.52 10.24
CA ALA A 26 -15.97 8.48 9.48
C ALA A 26 -15.35 7.72 8.30
N PRO A 27 -15.41 8.24 7.05
CA PRO A 27 -14.77 7.56 5.94
C PRO A 27 -13.33 7.32 6.38
N GLN A 28 -12.94 6.05 6.51
CA GLN A 28 -11.53 5.75 6.59
C GLN A 28 -10.97 6.34 5.31
N SER A 29 -10.23 7.43 5.43
CA SER A 29 -9.27 7.77 4.41
C SER A 29 -8.43 6.52 4.30
N VAL A 30 -8.70 5.68 3.30
CA VAL A 30 -7.65 4.91 2.68
C VAL A 30 -6.67 6.00 2.32
N THR A 31 -5.67 6.19 3.17
CA THR A 31 -4.58 7.11 2.92
C THR A 31 -3.93 6.53 1.68
N ARG A 32 -4.42 6.94 0.50
CA ARG A 32 -3.62 6.90 -0.72
C ARG A 32 -2.31 7.55 -0.26
N PRO A 33 -1.17 6.83 -0.32
CA PRO A 33 0.09 7.42 0.11
C PRO A 33 0.19 8.78 -0.57
N PRO A 34 0.57 9.84 0.16
CA PRO A 34 0.53 11.19 -0.36
C PRO A 34 1.20 11.18 -1.73
N GLN A 35 0.44 11.48 -2.77
CA GLN A 35 1.01 11.69 -4.09
C GLN A 35 1.85 12.94 -3.92
N ILE A 36 3.14 12.76 -3.62
CA ILE A 36 4.11 13.83 -3.57
C ILE A 36 3.91 14.59 -4.89
N ALA A 37 3.37 15.80 -4.80
CA ALA A 37 3.28 16.69 -5.93
C ALA A 37 4.71 16.88 -6.41
N ASN A 38 5.06 16.25 -7.54
CA ASN A 38 6.43 16.31 -8.04
C ASN A 38 6.72 17.77 -8.41
N PRO A 39 7.69 18.42 -7.75
CA PRO A 39 8.20 19.69 -8.23
C PRO A 39 9.02 19.40 -9.49
N GLY A 40 8.46 19.69 -10.66
CA GLY A 40 9.17 19.71 -11.95
C GLY A 40 9.31 18.36 -12.67
N GLY A 41 8.67 18.23 -13.83
CA GLY A 41 9.02 17.28 -14.92
C GLY A 41 8.85 15.78 -14.68
N LEU A 42 8.79 15.29 -13.43
CA LEU A 42 8.74 13.85 -13.14
C LEU A 42 7.34 13.27 -13.36
N ARG A 43 7.22 12.36 -14.33
CA ARG A 43 6.04 11.50 -14.53
C ARG A 43 6.21 10.21 -13.72
N ARG A 44 5.17 9.80 -12.99
CA ARG A 44 5.18 8.59 -12.15
C ARG A 44 3.96 7.73 -12.44
N ALA A 45 4.17 6.45 -12.71
CA ALA A 45 3.15 5.42 -12.72
C ALA A 45 3.28 4.57 -11.44
N VAL A 46 2.16 4.15 -10.86
CA VAL A 46 2.11 3.30 -9.64
C VAL A 46 1.02 2.25 -9.85
N ALA A 47 1.36 0.98 -9.63
CA ALA A 47 0.45 -0.16 -9.68
C ALA A 47 0.84 -1.16 -8.60
N ALA A 48 -0.16 -1.90 -8.09
CA ALA A 48 0.10 -3.13 -7.33
C ALA A 48 0.22 -4.25 -8.36
N LEU A 49 1.30 -5.03 -8.30
CA LEU A 49 1.58 -6.10 -9.25
C LEU A 49 1.47 -7.45 -8.53
N GLU A 50 0.86 -8.42 -9.20
CA GLU A 50 0.97 -9.83 -8.82
C GLU A 50 2.33 -10.41 -9.23
N THR A 51 2.70 -11.55 -8.65
CA THR A 51 4.00 -12.19 -8.92
C THR A 51 4.25 -12.46 -10.40
N HIS A 52 3.21 -12.83 -11.16
CA HIS A 52 3.34 -13.09 -12.59
C HIS A 52 3.60 -11.81 -13.39
N GLU A 53 2.94 -10.71 -13.05
CA GLU A 53 3.13 -9.40 -13.70
C GLU A 53 4.52 -8.82 -13.43
N VAL A 54 5.15 -9.17 -12.30
CA VAL A 54 6.56 -8.81 -12.03
C VAL A 54 7.52 -9.52 -12.99
N VAL A 55 7.22 -10.77 -13.35
CA VAL A 55 8.01 -11.52 -14.35
C VAL A 55 7.79 -10.91 -15.73
N ASP A 56 6.54 -10.60 -16.10
CA ASP A 56 6.22 -9.95 -17.36
C ASP A 56 6.92 -8.58 -17.48
N LEU A 57 6.97 -7.81 -16.39
CA LEU A 57 7.73 -6.55 -16.33
C LEU A 57 9.23 -6.79 -16.57
N ALA A 58 9.80 -7.86 -16.01
CA ALA A 58 11.20 -8.21 -16.20
C ALA A 58 11.50 -8.53 -17.68
N GLU A 59 10.60 -9.23 -18.38
CA GLU A 59 10.72 -9.52 -19.81
C GLU A 59 10.60 -8.24 -20.67
N ALA A 60 9.73 -7.31 -20.27
CA ALA A 60 9.53 -6.04 -20.97
C ALA A 60 10.59 -4.96 -20.66
N MET A 61 11.56 -5.21 -19.77
CA MET A 61 12.51 -4.21 -19.30
C MET A 61 13.34 -3.57 -20.42
N ASP A 62 13.77 -4.35 -21.42
CA ASP A 62 14.55 -3.84 -22.54
C ASP A 62 13.76 -2.87 -23.41
N GLU A 63 12.47 -3.15 -23.63
CA GLU A 63 11.56 -2.26 -24.36
C GLU A 63 11.30 -0.98 -23.57
N LEU A 64 11.11 -1.11 -22.25
CA LEU A 64 10.93 0.05 -21.37
C LEU A 64 12.16 0.97 -21.35
N ILE A 65 13.37 0.41 -21.31
CA ILE A 65 14.62 1.18 -21.38
C ILE A 65 14.75 1.89 -22.73
N LYS A 66 14.43 1.21 -23.84
CA LYS A 66 14.43 1.81 -25.19
C LYS A 66 13.41 2.95 -25.32
N ALA A 67 12.21 2.77 -24.76
CA ALA A 67 11.17 3.80 -24.76
C ALA A 67 11.55 5.02 -23.90
N ALA A 68 12.37 4.84 -22.87
CA ALA A 68 12.84 5.89 -21.99
C ALA A 68 14.16 6.56 -22.44
N VAL A 69 14.65 6.31 -23.66
CA VAL A 69 15.90 6.91 -24.17
C VAL A 69 15.86 8.44 -24.07
N GLY A 70 16.93 9.02 -23.54
CA GLY A 70 17.02 10.46 -23.28
C GLY A 70 16.44 10.89 -21.93
N HIS A 71 15.89 9.97 -21.14
CA HIS A 71 15.37 10.20 -19.79
C HIS A 71 16.02 9.28 -18.75
N THR A 72 16.01 9.71 -17.49
CA THR A 72 16.44 8.87 -16.37
C THR A 72 15.26 8.06 -15.85
N LEU A 73 15.29 6.75 -16.07
CA LEU A 73 14.30 5.83 -15.51
C LEU A 73 14.63 5.52 -14.04
N ARG A 74 13.67 5.72 -13.14
CA ARG A 74 13.77 5.35 -11.72
C ARG A 74 12.69 4.34 -11.38
N LEU A 75 13.10 3.12 -11.04
CA LEU A 75 12.23 2.06 -10.55
C LEU A 75 12.26 2.03 -9.03
N SER A 76 11.11 1.79 -8.40
CA SER A 76 10.99 1.63 -6.96
C SER A 76 9.98 0.53 -6.71
N MET A 77 10.40 -0.49 -5.95
CA MET A 77 9.57 -1.64 -5.59
C MET A 77 9.47 -1.73 -4.08
N THR A 78 8.26 -1.99 -3.61
CA THR A 78 7.96 -2.38 -2.24
C THR A 78 7.57 -3.84 -2.27
N VAL A 79 8.08 -4.62 -1.33
CA VAL A 79 7.72 -6.03 -1.14
C VAL A 79 7.05 -6.10 0.22
N ASP A 80 5.81 -6.58 0.21
CA ASP A 80 5.04 -6.82 1.43
C ASP A 80 4.97 -8.32 1.67
N LEU A 81 5.25 -8.73 2.91
CA LEU A 81 5.10 -10.10 3.36
C LEU A 81 4.04 -10.10 4.45
N ASP A 82 2.90 -10.71 4.17
CA ASP A 82 1.80 -10.79 5.11
C ASP A 82 1.42 -12.25 5.37
N ARG A 83 0.99 -12.51 6.60
CA ARG A 83 0.47 -13.80 7.03
C ARG A 83 -0.47 -13.57 8.21
N GLU A 84 -1.67 -14.16 8.14
CA GLU A 84 -2.59 -14.17 9.27
C GLU A 84 -1.93 -14.85 10.48
N GLY A 85 -1.86 -14.13 11.61
CA GLY A 85 -1.15 -14.57 12.82
C GLY A 85 0.34 -14.16 12.90
N GLY A 86 0.84 -13.41 11.91
CA GLY A 86 2.19 -12.86 11.90
C GLY A 86 3.17 -13.63 11.01
N VAL A 87 4.24 -12.94 10.61
CA VAL A 87 5.33 -13.49 9.82
C VAL A 87 6.36 -14.12 10.76
N SER A 88 6.80 -15.35 10.46
CA SER A 88 7.84 -16.01 11.26
C SER A 88 9.22 -15.44 10.96
N GLU A 89 10.10 -15.42 11.97
CA GLU A 89 11.52 -15.01 11.81
C GLU A 89 12.25 -15.82 10.72
N GLU A 90 11.93 -17.11 10.59
CA GLU A 90 12.48 -17.96 9.53
C GLU A 90 12.07 -17.49 8.14
N ALA A 91 10.78 -17.14 7.94
CA ALA A 91 10.30 -16.61 6.67
C ALA A 91 10.91 -15.23 6.38
N LEU A 92 11.00 -14.36 7.40
CA LEU A 92 11.64 -13.06 7.29
C LEU A 92 13.11 -13.18 6.90
N ALA A 93 13.86 -14.07 7.56
CA ALA A 93 15.27 -14.33 7.25
C ALA A 93 15.45 -14.90 5.84
N GLY A 94 14.59 -15.83 5.42
CA GLY A 94 14.60 -16.40 4.06
C GLY A 94 14.38 -15.34 2.99
N VAL A 95 13.38 -14.49 3.17
CA VAL A 95 13.09 -13.41 2.21
C VAL A 95 14.20 -12.35 2.22
N ASN A 96 14.70 -11.94 3.39
CA ASN A 96 15.81 -11.00 3.50
C ASN A 96 17.10 -11.52 2.84
N ALA A 97 17.37 -12.83 2.93
CA ALA A 97 18.50 -13.45 2.24
C ALA A 97 18.37 -13.38 0.71
N VAL A 98 17.15 -13.44 0.18
CA VAL A 98 16.89 -13.26 -1.27
C VAL A 98 16.99 -11.79 -1.67
N LEU A 99 16.30 -10.89 -0.96
CA LEU A 99 16.34 -9.45 -1.25
C LEU A 99 17.77 -8.88 -1.18
N GLY A 100 18.57 -9.36 -0.22
CA GLY A 100 19.98 -8.99 -0.08
C GLY A 100 20.86 -9.39 -1.26
N LYS A 101 20.52 -10.48 -1.99
CA LYS A 101 21.21 -10.85 -3.24
C LYS A 101 20.88 -9.90 -4.39
N VAL A 102 19.68 -9.32 -4.39
CA VAL A 102 19.23 -8.40 -5.44
C VAL A 102 19.77 -6.99 -5.18
N LYS A 103 19.66 -6.50 -3.95
CA LYS A 103 20.13 -5.16 -3.56
C LYS A 103 20.58 -5.15 -2.11
N ALA A 104 21.84 -4.79 -1.87
CA ALA A 104 22.36 -4.61 -0.53
C ALA A 104 21.52 -3.60 0.27
N GLY A 105 21.17 -3.97 1.50
CA GLY A 105 20.35 -3.15 2.40
C GLY A 105 18.84 -3.18 2.12
N TRP A 106 18.37 -3.96 1.14
CA TRP A 106 16.95 -4.19 0.94
C TRP A 106 16.47 -5.29 1.88
N VAL A 107 15.82 -4.88 2.99
CA VAL A 107 15.37 -5.77 4.06
C VAL A 107 13.96 -5.42 4.50
N LEU A 108 13.15 -6.44 4.75
CA LEU A 108 11.92 -6.39 5.52
C LEU A 108 12.27 -6.18 7.00
N ARG A 109 11.52 -5.31 7.67
CA ARG A 109 11.71 -4.93 9.07
C ARG A 109 10.49 -5.27 9.90
#